data_AF-A0A8C0J4B3-F1
#
_entry.id   AF-A0A8C0J4B3-F1
#
_cell.length_a   1.000
_cell.length_b   1.000
_cell.length_c   1.000
_cell.angle_alpha   90.00
_cell.angle_beta   90.00
_cell.angle_gamma   90.00
#
_symmetry.space_group_name_H-M   'P 1'
#
loop_
_entity.id
_entity.type
_entity.pdbx_description
1 polymer ?
#
loop_
_entity_poly.entity_id
_entity_poly.type
_entity_poly.pdbx_seq_one_letter_code
_entity_poly.pdbx_strand_id
1 'polypeptide(L)'
;FKPLKLNKNLHLALSTDNTAEVELHDELIALSELISPKTSPLKVLEFIARNDFFTPNTAVALCILLTLPVSVASGERSFSKPKLLKNYLRSTMSQNRLSGLALISVESTIAKNLDFTDLLKDYASVKTRKTQFI
;
A
#
# COMPACT_ATOMS: atom_id res chain seq x y z
N PHE A 1 -33.33 19.29 5.12
CA PHE A 1 -33.48 17.90 5.60
C PHE A 1 -34.87 17.40 5.26
N LYS A 2 -34.99 16.59 4.20
CA LYS A 2 -36.25 15.96 3.76
C LYS A 2 -35.96 14.46 3.71
N PRO A 3 -36.66 13.59 4.48
CA PRO A 3 -36.40 12.16 4.43
C PRO A 3 -36.95 11.62 3.11
N LEU A 4 -36.07 11.09 2.26
CA LEU A 4 -36.48 10.32 1.09
C LEU A 4 -37.09 9.00 1.55
N LYS A 5 -38.23 8.69 0.95
CA LYS A 5 -39.05 7.50 1.18
C LYS A 5 -38.20 6.23 0.97
N LEU A 6 -37.81 5.59 2.07
CA LEU A 6 -37.33 4.21 2.12
C LEU A 6 -38.52 3.28 1.88
N ASN A 7 -38.94 3.10 0.64
CA ASN A 7 -40.04 2.21 0.29
C ASN A 7 -39.60 1.17 -0.75
N LYS A 8 -39.72 -0.10 -0.32
CA LYS A 8 -39.99 -1.30 -1.12
C LYS A 8 -38.88 -1.89 -2.00
N ASN A 9 -37.79 -1.19 -2.28
CA ASN A 9 -36.68 -1.77 -3.07
C ASN A 9 -35.68 -2.62 -2.26
N LEU A 10 -35.71 -2.57 -0.92
CA LEU A 10 -34.83 -3.37 -0.07
C LEU A 10 -35.22 -4.86 -0.03
N HIS A 11 -36.50 -5.20 -0.22
CA HIS A 11 -36.94 -6.59 -0.20
C HIS A 11 -36.72 -7.29 -1.56
N LEU A 12 -36.54 -6.53 -2.64
CA LEU A 12 -36.30 -7.05 -3.99
C LEU A 12 -34.80 -7.23 -4.30
N ALA A 13 -33.91 -6.50 -3.61
CA ALA A 13 -32.46 -6.70 -3.71
C ALA A 13 -31.92 -7.83 -2.81
N LEU A 14 -32.71 -8.30 -1.83
CA LEU A 14 -32.39 -9.45 -0.98
C LEU A 14 -32.85 -10.79 -1.58
N SER A 15 -33.37 -10.77 -2.81
CA SER A 15 -33.84 -11.97 -3.54
C SER A 15 -33.01 -12.29 -4.78
N THR A 16 -31.91 -11.58 -5.01
CA THR A 16 -30.89 -11.95 -5.99
C THR A 16 -29.75 -12.64 -5.25
N ASP A 17 -29.81 -13.96 -5.18
CA ASP A 17 -28.72 -14.88 -4.81
C ASP A 17 -27.72 -14.38 -3.77
N ASN A 18 -28.13 -14.46 -2.51
CA ASN A 18 -27.25 -14.35 -1.33
C ASN A 18 -26.30 -15.57 -1.19
N THR A 19 -26.07 -16.33 -2.26
CA THR A 19 -25.26 -17.56 -2.26
C THR A 19 -23.87 -17.30 -1.70
N ALA A 20 -23.24 -16.18 -2.05
CA ALA A 20 -21.90 -15.83 -1.58
C ALA A 20 -21.84 -15.53 -0.06
N GLU A 21 -22.89 -14.95 0.54
CA GLU A 21 -22.93 -14.73 2.00
C GLU A 21 -23.13 -16.04 2.77
N VAL A 22 -23.96 -16.94 2.22
CA VAL A 22 -24.20 -18.27 2.79
C VAL A 22 -22.94 -19.15 2.65
N GLU A 23 -22.26 -19.11 1.51
CA GLU A 23 -21.01 -19.83 1.26
C GLU A 23 -19.89 -19.37 2.23
N LEU A 24 -19.71 -18.06 2.45
CA LEU A 24 -18.70 -17.56 3.38
C LEU A 24 -18.98 -17.99 4.82
N HIS A 25 -20.25 -17.98 5.24
CA HIS A 25 -20.65 -18.41 6.58
C HIS A 25 -20.34 -19.89 6.80
N ASP A 26 -20.66 -20.74 5.84
CA ASP A 26 -20.40 -22.18 5.92
C ASP A 26 -18.89 -22.49 5.89
N GLU A 27 -18.11 -21.77 5.07
CA GLU A 27 -16.65 -21.84 5.08
C GLU A 27 -16.04 -21.46 6.44
N LEU A 28 -16.58 -20.41 7.09
CA LEU A 28 -16.10 -19.98 8.41
C LEU A 28 -16.42 -21.00 9.50
N ILE A 29 -17.58 -21.64 9.45
CA ILE A 29 -17.93 -22.71 10.38
C ILE A 29 -16.97 -23.88 10.21
N ALA A 30 -16.76 -24.36 8.96
CA ALA A 30 -15.85 -25.45 8.67
C ALA A 30 -14.41 -25.16 9.13
N LEU A 31 -13.94 -23.92 8.94
CA LEU A 31 -12.62 -23.49 9.45
C LEU A 31 -12.58 -23.42 10.98
N SER A 32 -13.66 -22.97 11.62
CA SER A 32 -13.73 -22.85 13.08
C SER A 32 -13.67 -24.19 13.80
N GLU A 33 -14.19 -25.26 13.18
CA GLU A 33 -14.14 -26.62 13.71
C GLU A 33 -12.73 -27.23 13.63
N LEU A 34 -11.95 -26.81 12.64
CA LEU A 34 -10.61 -27.34 12.39
C LEU A 34 -9.50 -26.57 13.11
N ILE A 35 -9.77 -25.31 13.46
CA ILE A 35 -8.79 -24.40 14.04
C ILE A 35 -8.96 -24.32 15.56
N SER A 36 -7.85 -24.46 16.29
CA SER A 36 -7.88 -24.30 17.75
C SER A 36 -8.18 -22.85 18.16
N PRO A 37 -9.03 -22.60 19.17
CA PRO A 37 -9.36 -21.24 19.57
C PRO A 37 -8.10 -20.51 20.06
N LYS A 38 -7.82 -19.32 19.49
CA LYS A 38 -6.64 -18.42 19.71
C LYS A 38 -5.45 -18.57 18.76
N THR A 39 -5.63 -19.06 17.54
CA THR A 39 -4.57 -19.00 16.52
C THR A 39 -4.41 -17.60 15.93
N SER A 40 -3.16 -17.20 15.65
CA SER A 40 -2.87 -15.99 14.89
C SER A 40 -3.49 -16.06 13.48
N PRO A 41 -4.10 -14.98 12.97
CA PRO A 41 -4.68 -14.97 11.61
C PRO A 41 -3.67 -15.33 10.51
N LEU A 42 -2.38 -15.02 10.70
CA LEU A 42 -1.31 -15.42 9.76
C LEU A 42 -1.12 -16.93 9.74
N LYS A 43 -1.16 -17.59 10.90
CA LYS A 43 -1.06 -19.05 10.99
C LYS A 43 -2.28 -19.74 10.39
N VAL A 44 -3.46 -19.12 10.52
CA VAL A 44 -4.69 -19.60 9.87
C VAL A 44 -4.55 -19.52 8.35
N LEU A 45 -4.04 -18.40 7.82
CA LEU A 45 -3.81 -18.25 6.38
C LEU A 45 -2.76 -19.24 5.84
N GLU A 46 -1.65 -19.44 6.55
CA GLU A 46 -0.66 -20.47 6.18
C GLU A 46 -1.25 -21.88 6.22
N PHE A 47 -2.14 -22.16 7.18
CA PHE A 47 -2.80 -23.45 7.29
C PHE A 47 -3.78 -23.71 6.14
N ILE A 48 -4.56 -22.68 5.73
CA ILE A 48 -5.44 -22.76 4.56
C ILE A 48 -4.62 -23.00 3.29
N ALA A 49 -3.53 -22.24 3.11
CA ALA A 49 -2.67 -22.33 1.93
C ALA A 49 -1.90 -23.67 1.83
N ARG A 50 -1.56 -24.31 2.96
CA ARG A 50 -0.84 -25.59 2.97
C ARG A 50 -1.73 -26.80 2.75
N ASN A 51 -3.00 -26.71 3.14
CA ASN A 51 -3.93 -27.84 3.09
C ASN A 51 -4.96 -27.72 1.96
N ASP A 52 -4.79 -26.72 1.08
CA ASP A 52 -5.64 -26.47 -0.10
C ASP A 52 -7.14 -26.50 0.25
N PHE A 53 -7.50 -25.85 1.36
CA PHE A 53 -8.89 -25.82 1.83
C PHE A 53 -9.78 -25.11 0.81
N PHE A 54 -10.94 -25.71 0.53
CA PHE A 54 -11.99 -25.15 -0.34
C PHE A 54 -12.74 -24.02 0.38
N THR A 55 -11.99 -23.02 0.84
CA THR A 55 -12.54 -21.84 1.52
C THR A 55 -11.96 -20.56 0.91
N PRO A 56 -12.21 -20.30 -0.39
CA PRO A 56 -11.62 -19.18 -1.12
C PRO A 56 -12.07 -17.83 -0.56
N ASN A 57 -13.32 -17.71 -0.13
CA ASN A 57 -13.88 -16.43 0.33
C ASN A 57 -13.28 -16.02 1.68
N THR A 58 -13.12 -16.97 2.60
CA THR A 58 -12.45 -16.73 3.89
C THR A 58 -10.97 -16.41 3.73
N ALA A 59 -10.26 -17.09 2.82
CA ALA A 59 -8.86 -16.80 2.52
C ALA A 59 -8.68 -15.36 2.01
N VAL A 60 -9.54 -14.93 1.08
CA VAL A 60 -9.54 -13.56 0.55
C VAL A 60 -9.85 -12.54 1.65
N ALA A 61 -10.86 -12.80 2.48
CA ALA A 61 -11.22 -11.92 3.59
C ALA A 61 -10.06 -11.75 4.60
N LEU A 62 -9.37 -12.86 4.95
CA LEU A 62 -8.20 -12.84 5.82
C LEU A 62 -7.01 -12.09 5.20
N CYS A 63 -6.76 -12.30 3.90
CA CYS A 63 -5.74 -11.55 3.16
C CYS A 63 -6.01 -10.04 3.18
N ILE A 64 -7.25 -9.62 2.92
CA ILE A 64 -7.65 -8.21 2.96
C ILE A 64 -7.46 -7.65 4.38
N LEU A 65 -7.93 -8.38 5.40
CA LEU A 65 -7.80 -7.98 6.80
C LEU A 65 -6.35 -7.87 7.26
N LEU A 66 -5.45 -8.72 6.77
CA LEU A 66 -4.02 -8.68 7.13
C LEU A 66 -3.26 -7.63 6.33
N THR A 67 -3.63 -7.41 5.07
CA THR A 67 -2.91 -6.52 4.17
C THR A 67 -3.33 -5.06 4.36
N LEU A 68 -4.62 -4.76 4.53
CA LEU A 68 -5.09 -3.38 4.72
C LEU A 68 -4.42 -2.65 5.89
N PRO A 69 -4.46 -3.14 7.14
CA PRO A 69 -3.84 -2.44 8.27
C PRO A 69 -2.31 -2.41 8.15
N VAL A 70 -1.68 -3.46 7.62
CA VAL A 70 -0.22 -3.52 7.44
C VAL A 70 0.23 -2.56 6.34
N SER A 71 -0.47 -2.48 5.21
CA SER A 71 -0.19 -1.56 4.11
C SER A 71 -0.49 -0.11 4.47
N VAL A 72 -1.57 0.15 5.22
CA VAL A 72 -1.88 1.50 5.71
C VAL A 72 -0.82 1.95 6.71
N ALA A 73 -0.48 1.15 7.72
CA ALA A 73 0.55 1.51 8.70
C ALA A 73 1.95 1.61 8.06
N SER A 74 2.30 0.70 7.14
CA SER A 74 3.56 0.75 6.40
C SER A 74 3.61 1.94 5.45
N GLY A 75 2.51 2.25 4.78
CA GLY A 75 2.35 3.43 3.93
C GLY A 75 2.50 4.71 4.74
N GLU A 76 1.75 4.86 5.83
CA GLU A 76 1.87 5.99 6.76
C GLU A 76 3.30 6.14 7.30
N ARG A 77 3.94 5.04 7.72
CA ARG A 77 5.34 5.03 8.17
C ARG A 77 6.30 5.45 7.04
N SER A 78 6.10 4.95 5.83
CA SER A 78 6.94 5.24 4.67
C SER A 78 6.76 6.66 4.17
N PHE A 79 5.54 7.21 4.22
CA PHE A 79 5.23 8.59 3.86
C PHE A 79 5.51 9.58 5.00
N SER A 80 5.62 9.13 6.26
CA SER A 80 5.96 9.98 7.41
C SER A 80 7.38 10.56 7.30
N LYS A 81 8.36 9.74 6.88
CA LYS A 81 9.76 10.14 6.73
C LYS A 81 9.97 11.27 5.72
N PRO A 82 9.47 11.18 4.47
CA PRO A 82 9.57 12.28 3.51
C PRO A 82 8.68 13.46 3.91
N LYS A 83 7.56 13.26 4.63
CA LYS A 83 6.74 14.38 5.15
C LYS A 83 7.50 15.21 6.19
N LEU A 84 8.22 14.55 7.12
CA LEU A 84 9.09 15.22 8.09
C LEU A 84 10.25 15.94 7.40
N LEU A 85 10.92 15.28 6.45
CA LEU A 85 11.99 15.88 5.66
C LEU A 85 11.48 17.08 4.83
N LYS A 86 10.30 16.96 4.20
CA LYS A 86 9.65 18.06 3.48
C LYS A 86 9.33 19.21 4.42
N ASN A 87 8.77 18.97 5.61
CA ASN A 87 8.50 20.05 6.56
C ASN A 87 9.78 20.74 7.06
N TYR A 88 10.84 19.98 7.32
CA TYR A 88 12.12 20.51 7.78
C TYR A 88 12.83 21.31 6.67
N LEU A 89 12.92 20.78 5.45
CA LEU A 89 13.58 21.45 4.33
C LEU A 89 12.74 22.58 3.73
N ARG A 90 11.40 22.49 3.71
CA ARG A 90 10.54 23.53 3.12
C ARG A 90 10.58 24.85 3.89
N SER A 91 11.01 24.85 5.15
CA SER A 91 11.32 26.09 5.89
C SER A 91 12.61 26.76 5.41
N THR A 92 13.47 26.06 4.66
CA THR A 92 14.82 26.51 4.24
C THR A 92 15.11 26.37 2.73
N MET A 93 14.22 25.78 1.93
CA MET A 93 14.54 25.28 0.58
C MET A 93 13.38 25.35 -0.42
N SER A 94 13.71 25.59 -1.70
CA SER A 94 12.73 25.64 -2.79
C SER A 94 12.16 24.26 -3.16
N GLN A 95 10.89 24.26 -3.61
CA GLN A 95 10.13 23.03 -3.92
C GLN A 95 10.83 22.14 -4.95
N ASN A 96 11.44 22.73 -5.99
CA ASN A 96 12.10 21.97 -7.06
C ASN A 96 13.30 21.18 -6.54
N ARG A 97 14.13 21.81 -5.70
CA ARG A 97 15.28 21.10 -5.13
C ARG A 97 14.83 20.00 -4.15
N LEU A 98 13.75 20.24 -3.40
CA LEU A 98 13.20 19.27 -2.45
C LEU A 98 12.67 18.02 -3.14
N SER A 99 11.97 18.19 -4.27
CA SER A 99 11.51 17.06 -5.09
C SER A 99 12.68 16.24 -5.63
N GLY A 100 13.76 16.89 -6.10
CA GLY A 100 14.97 16.20 -6.57
C GLY A 100 15.64 15.36 -5.48
N LEU A 101 15.79 15.90 -4.26
CA LEU A 101 16.36 15.14 -3.14
C LEU A 101 15.47 13.99 -2.68
N ALA A 102 14.15 14.18 -2.69
CA ALA A 102 13.22 13.10 -2.35
C ALA A 102 13.33 11.94 -3.34
N LEU A 103 13.45 12.24 -4.64
CA LEU A 103 13.66 11.24 -5.68
C LEU A 103 14.98 10.46 -5.46
N ILE A 104 16.08 11.16 -5.19
CA ILE A 104 17.37 10.54 -4.87
C ILE A 104 17.28 9.67 -3.59
N SER A 105 16.51 10.09 -2.59
CA SER A 105 16.34 9.33 -1.35
C SER A 105 15.52 8.05 -1.55
N VAL A 106 14.52 8.07 -2.42
CA VAL A 106 13.72 6.87 -2.77
C VAL A 106 14.59 5.91 -3.59
N GLU A 107 15.27 6.44 -4.61
CA GLU A 107 16.17 5.67 -5.49
C GLU A 107 17.60 5.57 -4.93
N SER A 108 17.77 5.61 -3.61
CA SER A 108 19.08 5.70 -2.97
C SER A 108 19.98 4.48 -3.25
N THR A 109 19.38 3.33 -3.55
CA THR A 109 20.08 2.11 -3.98
C THR A 109 20.70 2.29 -5.36
N ILE A 110 19.97 2.88 -6.30
CA ILE A 110 20.43 3.18 -7.65
C ILE A 110 21.46 4.32 -7.61
N ALA A 111 21.18 5.37 -6.84
CA ALA A 111 22.07 6.52 -6.68
C ALA A 111 23.45 6.14 -6.11
N LYS A 112 23.54 5.10 -5.27
CA LYS A 112 24.81 4.58 -4.76
C LYS A 112 25.67 3.87 -5.80
N ASN A 113 25.05 3.33 -6.85
CA ASN A 113 25.74 2.65 -7.95
C ASN A 113 26.15 3.61 -9.07
N LEU A 114 25.83 4.90 -8.93
CA LEU A 114 26.14 5.91 -9.94
C LEU A 114 27.61 6.35 -9.83
N ASP A 115 28.31 6.46 -10.96
CA ASP A 115 29.66 7.01 -10.98
C ASP A 115 29.61 8.54 -10.81
N PHE A 116 30.04 9.01 -9.64
CA PHE A 116 30.12 10.43 -9.33
C PHE A 116 31.10 11.19 -10.23
N THR A 117 32.13 10.53 -10.77
CA THR A 117 33.13 11.20 -11.61
C THR A 117 32.56 11.61 -12.96
N ASP A 118 31.74 10.75 -13.57
CA ASP A 118 31.07 11.06 -14.82
C ASP A 118 29.91 12.05 -14.62
N LEU A 119 29.15 11.92 -13.53
CA LEU A 119 28.12 12.92 -13.18
C LEU A 119 28.74 14.32 -12.98
N LEU A 120 29.92 14.40 -12.36
CA LEU A 120 30.62 15.66 -12.17
C LEU A 120 31.07 16.27 -13.50
N LYS A 121 31.60 15.47 -14.43
CA LYS A 121 31.98 15.92 -15.77
C LYS A 121 30.76 16.45 -16.54
N ASP A 122 29.66 15.71 -16.50
CA ASP A 122 28.40 16.12 -17.13
C ASP A 122 27.89 17.42 -16.54
N TYR A 123 27.84 17.53 -15.21
CA TYR A 123 27.44 18.76 -14.53
C TYR A 123 28.35 19.95 -14.89
N ALA A 124 29.66 19.73 -14.94
CA ALA A 124 30.63 20.75 -15.33
C ALA A 124 30.39 21.19 -16.79
N SER A 125 30.17 20.26 -17.71
CA SER A 125 29.91 20.55 -19.12
C SER A 125 28.66 21.43 -19.34
N VAL A 126 27.61 21.19 -18.55
CA VAL A 126 26.35 21.96 -18.57
C VAL A 126 26.54 23.36 -17.97
N LYS A 127 27.42 23.51 -16.96
CA LYS A 127 27.64 24.78 -16.26
C LYS A 127 28.70 25.66 -16.91
N THR A 128 29.61 25.09 -17.69
CA THR A 128 30.52 25.84 -18.55
C THR A 128 29.76 26.49 -19.70
N ARG A 129 29.22 27.69 -19.47
CA ARG A 129 29.01 28.63 -20.57
C ARG A 129 30.39 28.87 -21.17
N LYS A 130 30.62 28.48 -22.42
CA LYS A 130 31.83 28.87 -23.15
C LYS A 130 31.82 30.40 -23.28
N THR A 131 32.37 31.11 -22.30
CA THR A 131 32.71 32.52 -22.45
C THR A 131 33.95 32.55 -23.32
N GLN A 132 33.73 32.71 -24.62
CA GLN A 132 34.78 32.97 -25.60
C GLN A 132 35.29 34.38 -25.31
N PHE A 133 36.42 34.48 -24.62
CA PHE A 133 37.16 35.72 -24.52
C PHE A 133 37.82 35.95 -25.89
N ILE A 134 37.33 36.97 -26.60
CA ILE A 134 37.95 37.53 -27.80
C ILE A 134 38.97 38.57 -27.33
#